data_AF-A0A947FHV3-F1
#
_entry.id   AF-A0A947FHV3-F1
#
_cell.length_a   1.000
_cell.length_b   1.000
_cell.length_c   1.000
_cell.angle_alpha   90.00
_cell.angle_beta   90.00
_cell.angle_gamma   90.00
#
_symmetry.space_group_name_H-M   'P 1'
#
loop_
_entity.id
_entity.type
_entity.pdbx_description
1 polymer ?
#
loop_
_entity_poly.entity_id
_entity_poly.type
_entity_poly.pdbx_seq_one_letter_code
_entity_poly.pdbx_strand_id
1 'polypeptide(L)'
;MSEQIAPTRTPAFEARLKKRYAAEKRFKALGLSAIVFSIAVLIYLLGSMTINGIGGFQRAELEVPIDFTEAAISVDTQAIQSGNAVQSLQSQGLPEVVQYYAVEALGEEGAEELGTQAWRDVAAAIAEDPGLVQRQATFWLPASADLAAGYDGEGSQDMQELASTLASQGKLDENFDAGFFSRADATNPQQVGIWGALKGSILTMIVTLLLAFPIGVLAALYLEEYAPKNRWTDLIELSINNLAAVPSIIFGLLGLAVFLTIFPSYRSAPLIGGMTLALMTMPVIVIAGRNAIKAVPPSIRDGA
;
A
#
# COMPACT_ATOMS: atom_id res chain seq x y z
N MET A 1 55.82 -30.74 -55.41
CA MET A 1 55.07 -29.46 -55.50
C MET A 1 54.68 -29.08 -54.09
N SER A 2 55.29 -28.03 -53.54
CA SER A 2 54.96 -27.53 -52.20
C SER A 2 53.75 -26.61 -52.33
N GLU A 3 52.61 -27.02 -51.78
CA GLU A 3 51.41 -26.17 -51.68
C GLU A 3 51.73 -25.00 -50.75
N GLN A 4 51.92 -23.81 -51.32
CA GLN A 4 52.01 -22.58 -50.53
C GLN A 4 50.63 -22.29 -49.95
N ILE A 5 50.42 -22.67 -48.70
CA ILE A 5 49.26 -22.24 -47.92
C ILE A 5 49.35 -20.72 -47.78
N ALA A 6 48.52 -19.99 -48.53
CA ALA A 6 48.46 -18.53 -48.50
C ALA A 6 48.22 -18.04 -47.05
N PRO A 7 48.78 -16.88 -46.64
CA PRO A 7 48.60 -16.35 -45.30
C PRO A 7 47.10 -16.21 -45.01
N THR A 8 46.65 -16.83 -43.92
CA THR A 8 45.25 -16.86 -43.46
C THR A 8 44.67 -15.47 -43.14
N ARG A 9 45.50 -14.41 -43.22
CA ARG A 9 45.12 -13.01 -43.12
C ARG A 9 45.33 -12.29 -44.45
N THR A 10 44.33 -12.41 -45.33
CA THR A 10 44.23 -11.55 -46.49
C THR A 10 43.66 -10.17 -46.10
N PRO A 11 43.97 -9.09 -46.82
CA PRO A 11 43.38 -7.77 -46.57
C PRO A 11 41.84 -7.79 -46.56
N ALA A 12 41.24 -8.65 -47.39
CA ALA A 12 39.79 -8.89 -47.42
C ALA A 12 39.25 -9.59 -46.17
N PHE A 13 40.03 -10.45 -45.52
CA PHE A 13 39.68 -11.05 -44.23
C PHE A 13 39.76 -10.03 -43.09
N GLU A 14 40.79 -9.19 -43.06
CA GLU A 14 40.94 -8.12 -42.06
C GLU A 14 39.83 -7.07 -42.16
N ALA A 15 39.44 -6.67 -43.38
CA ALA A 15 38.32 -5.76 -43.60
C ALA A 15 36.97 -6.35 -43.10
N ARG A 16 36.73 -7.65 -43.35
CA ARG A 16 35.54 -8.36 -42.83
C ARG A 16 35.55 -8.47 -41.31
N LEU A 17 36.72 -8.74 -40.72
CA LEU A 17 36.89 -8.83 -39.27
C LEU A 17 36.64 -7.48 -38.59
N LYS A 18 37.15 -6.37 -39.16
CA LYS A 18 36.90 -5.00 -38.68
C LYS A 18 35.41 -4.65 -38.73
N LYS A 19 34.71 -5.04 -39.81
CA LYS A 19 33.25 -4.87 -39.93
C LYS A 19 32.48 -5.65 -38.86
N ARG A 20 32.88 -6.90 -38.57
CA ARG A 20 32.27 -7.73 -37.53
C ARG A 20 32.47 -7.14 -36.13
N TYR A 21 33.70 -6.74 -35.79
CA TYR A 21 33.97 -6.12 -34.48
C TYR A 21 33.24 -4.78 -34.31
N ALA A 22 33.11 -3.98 -35.37
CA ALA A 22 32.31 -2.76 -35.32
C ALA A 22 30.81 -3.06 -35.10
N ALA A 23 30.25 -4.07 -35.76
CA ALA A 23 28.87 -4.51 -35.55
C ALA A 23 28.64 -5.07 -34.14
N GLU A 24 29.57 -5.87 -33.63
CA GLU A 24 29.53 -6.42 -32.27
C GLU A 24 29.61 -5.30 -31.22
N LYS A 25 30.50 -4.31 -31.40
CA LYS A 25 30.61 -3.16 -30.51
C LYS A 25 29.31 -2.34 -30.50
N ARG A 26 28.69 -2.13 -31.66
CA ARG A 26 27.38 -1.46 -31.76
C ARG A 26 26.28 -2.26 -31.08
N PHE A 27 26.23 -3.59 -31.28
CA PHE A 27 25.25 -4.46 -30.64
C PHE A 27 25.39 -4.44 -29.11
N LYS A 28 26.62 -4.56 -28.60
CA LYS A 28 26.93 -4.45 -27.16
C LYS A 28 26.55 -3.08 -26.60
N ALA A 29 26.83 -2.00 -27.34
CA ALA A 29 26.45 -0.64 -26.94
C ALA A 29 24.94 -0.44 -26.91
N LEU A 30 24.21 -0.94 -27.91
CA LEU A 30 22.74 -0.91 -27.95
C LEU A 30 22.15 -1.72 -26.79
N GLY A 31 22.63 -2.93 -26.54
CA GLY A 31 22.20 -3.74 -25.40
C GLY A 31 22.45 -3.06 -24.06
N LEU A 32 23.64 -2.50 -23.85
CA LEU A 32 23.97 -1.72 -22.65
C LEU A 32 23.06 -0.49 -22.52
N SER A 33 22.83 0.25 -23.61
CA SER A 33 21.94 1.42 -23.59
C SER A 33 20.50 1.07 -23.23
N ALA A 34 19.99 -0.09 -23.69
CA ALA A 34 18.66 -0.57 -23.35
C ALA A 34 18.54 -0.90 -21.87
N ILE A 35 19.56 -1.54 -21.29
CA ILE A 35 19.61 -1.83 -19.84
C ILE A 35 19.67 -0.53 -19.04
N VAL A 36 20.56 0.40 -19.40
CA VAL A 36 20.69 1.69 -18.72
C VAL A 36 19.39 2.49 -18.81
N PHE A 37 18.76 2.53 -19.98
CA PHE A 37 17.47 3.19 -20.16
C PHE A 37 16.38 2.56 -19.29
N SER A 38 16.29 1.22 -19.25
CA SER A 38 15.32 0.52 -18.39
C SER A 38 15.53 0.83 -16.91
N ILE A 39 16.78 0.89 -16.45
CA ILE A 39 17.10 1.26 -15.07
C ILE A 39 16.74 2.72 -14.81
N ALA A 40 17.07 3.63 -15.74
CA ALA A 40 16.74 5.04 -15.60
C ALA A 40 15.22 5.29 -15.52
N VAL A 41 14.44 4.59 -16.35
CA VAL A 41 12.96 4.63 -16.28
C VAL A 41 12.46 4.09 -14.95
N LEU A 42 13.00 2.98 -14.45
CA LEU A 42 12.62 2.45 -13.14
C LEU A 42 12.92 3.44 -12.01
N ILE A 43 14.10 4.05 -12.01
CA ILE A 43 14.48 5.07 -11.02
C ILE A 43 13.54 6.28 -11.11
N TYR A 44 13.23 6.74 -12.33
CA TYR A 44 12.28 7.83 -12.54
C TYR A 44 10.89 7.50 -12.00
N LEU A 45 10.36 6.31 -12.30
CA LEU A 45 9.05 5.87 -11.83
C LEU A 45 9.02 5.75 -10.31
N LEU A 46 10.01 5.10 -9.70
CA LEU A 46 10.09 4.96 -8.24
C LEU A 46 10.28 6.32 -7.56
N GLY A 47 11.11 7.19 -8.11
CA GLY A 47 11.31 8.55 -7.60
C GLY A 47 10.03 9.37 -7.66
N SER A 48 9.34 9.36 -8.81
CA SER A 48 8.07 10.06 -8.99
C SER A 48 6.99 9.54 -8.06
N MET A 49 6.85 8.21 -7.94
CA MET A 49 5.89 7.60 -7.01
C MET A 49 6.19 7.95 -5.56
N THR A 50 7.47 8.02 -5.18
CA THR A 50 7.87 8.37 -3.81
C THR A 50 7.55 9.84 -3.52
N ILE A 51 7.92 10.76 -4.42
CA ILE A 51 7.66 12.20 -4.25
C ILE A 51 6.15 12.46 -4.17
N ASN A 52 5.37 11.91 -5.11
CA ASN A 52 3.92 12.07 -5.12
C ASN A 52 3.25 11.35 -3.93
N GLY A 53 3.88 10.33 -3.37
CA GLY A 53 3.36 9.58 -2.22
C GLY A 53 3.61 10.27 -0.88
N ILE A 54 4.63 11.13 -0.76
CA ILE A 54 4.97 11.82 0.50
C ILE A 54 3.83 12.76 0.93
N GLY A 55 3.20 13.46 -0.01
CA GLY A 55 2.05 14.33 0.28
C GLY A 55 0.87 13.57 0.91
N GLY A 56 0.75 12.26 0.69
CA GLY A 56 -0.27 11.43 1.34
C GLY A 56 -0.07 11.23 2.86
N PHE A 57 1.09 11.59 3.41
CA PHE A 57 1.34 11.63 4.85
C PHE A 57 1.15 13.02 5.45
N GLN A 58 0.75 13.99 4.64
CA GLN A 58 0.45 15.34 5.06
C GLN A 58 -1.06 15.58 4.93
N ARG A 59 -1.58 16.47 5.76
CA ARG A 59 -2.95 16.95 5.66
C ARG A 59 -2.96 18.45 5.92
N ALA A 60 -3.91 19.16 5.31
CA ALA A 60 -4.08 20.58 5.54
C ALA A 60 -4.72 20.76 6.92
N GLU A 61 -4.08 21.52 7.80
CA GLU A 61 -4.55 21.76 9.16
C GLU A 61 -4.65 23.24 9.49
N LEU A 62 -5.65 23.57 10.30
CA LEU A 62 -5.92 24.90 10.82
C LEU A 62 -5.43 25.01 12.28
N GLU A 63 -4.72 26.09 12.59
CA GLU A 63 -4.24 26.38 13.95
C GLU A 63 -5.39 26.93 14.81
N VAL A 64 -5.79 26.17 15.84
CA VAL A 64 -6.85 26.54 16.77
C VAL A 64 -6.32 26.52 18.22
N PRO A 65 -6.06 27.70 18.83
CA PRO A 65 -5.78 27.82 20.26
C PRO A 65 -7.06 27.63 21.08
N ILE A 66 -7.09 26.63 21.95
CA ILE A 66 -8.25 26.29 22.78
C ILE A 66 -7.89 26.49 24.24
N ASP A 67 -8.69 27.28 24.97
CA ASP A 67 -8.59 27.40 26.42
C ASP A 67 -9.62 26.49 27.11
N PHE A 68 -9.15 25.39 27.69
CA PHE A 68 -10.04 24.47 28.39
C PHE A 68 -10.38 24.91 29.82
N THR A 69 -9.70 25.92 30.37
CA THR A 69 -9.96 26.36 31.75
C THR A 69 -11.32 27.06 31.89
N GLU A 70 -11.79 27.68 30.81
CA GLU A 70 -13.11 28.28 30.71
C GLU A 70 -14.17 27.28 30.23
N ALA A 71 -13.74 26.18 29.60
CA ALA A 71 -14.61 25.11 29.16
C ALA A 71 -15.00 24.23 30.35
N ALA A 72 -16.30 24.00 30.56
CA ALA A 72 -16.82 23.13 31.63
C ALA A 72 -16.63 21.62 31.33
N ILE A 73 -15.45 21.24 30.84
CA ILE A 73 -15.09 19.88 30.43
C ILE A 73 -14.38 19.17 31.58
N SER A 74 -14.88 17.98 31.92
CA SER A 74 -14.33 17.11 32.95
C SER A 74 -13.87 15.78 32.36
N VAL A 75 -12.69 15.32 32.77
CA VAL A 75 -12.17 14.03 32.32
C VAL A 75 -12.66 12.92 33.24
N ASP A 76 -13.52 12.05 32.74
CA ASP A 76 -13.92 10.83 33.44
C ASP A 76 -12.89 9.72 33.21
N THR A 77 -12.10 9.42 34.24
CA THR A 77 -11.11 8.34 34.23
C THR A 77 -11.72 6.97 33.94
N GLN A 78 -12.98 6.72 34.31
CA GLN A 78 -13.66 5.46 34.04
C GLN A 78 -14.04 5.36 32.56
N ALA A 79 -14.44 6.48 31.96
CA ALA A 79 -14.72 6.55 30.52
C ALA A 79 -13.45 6.29 29.69
N ILE A 80 -12.28 6.79 30.12
CA ILE A 80 -10.99 6.49 29.46
C ILE A 80 -10.70 4.98 29.51
N GLN A 81 -10.77 4.37 30.70
CA GLN A 81 -10.49 2.94 30.86
C GLN A 81 -11.44 2.04 30.06
N SER A 82 -12.68 2.50 29.85
CA SER A 82 -13.71 1.78 29.11
C SER A 82 -13.67 2.05 27.60
N GLY A 83 -12.76 2.90 27.11
CA GLY A 83 -12.69 3.30 25.70
C GLY A 83 -13.80 4.23 25.23
N ASN A 84 -14.55 4.84 26.14
CA ASN A 84 -15.71 5.70 25.87
C ASN A 84 -15.43 7.20 26.09
N ALA A 85 -14.16 7.58 26.30
CA ALA A 85 -13.77 8.97 26.58
C ALA A 85 -14.27 9.96 25.53
N VAL A 86 -14.12 9.64 24.23
CA VAL A 86 -14.57 10.50 23.13
C VAL A 86 -16.07 10.75 23.17
N GLN A 87 -16.89 9.73 23.47
CA GLN A 87 -18.33 9.86 23.58
C GLN A 87 -18.74 10.71 24.79
N SER A 88 -18.03 10.57 25.91
CA SER A 88 -18.25 11.39 27.10
C SER A 88 -17.92 12.85 26.83
N LEU A 89 -16.75 13.14 26.24
CA LEU A 89 -16.35 14.50 25.88
C LEU A 89 -17.30 15.14 24.86
N GLN A 90 -17.82 14.36 23.91
CA GLN A 90 -18.86 14.83 22.99
C GLN A 90 -20.11 15.26 23.75
N SER A 91 -20.58 14.46 24.71
CA SER A 91 -21.78 14.79 25.49
C SER A 91 -21.60 16.00 26.42
N GLN A 92 -20.35 16.36 26.73
CA GLN A 92 -19.99 17.54 27.52
C GLN A 92 -19.86 18.82 26.68
N GLY A 93 -20.07 18.74 25.36
CA GLY A 93 -20.04 19.90 24.47
C GLY A 93 -18.66 20.24 23.90
N LEU A 94 -17.73 19.28 23.88
CA LEU A 94 -16.41 19.50 23.27
C LEU A 94 -16.48 19.98 21.80
N PRO A 95 -17.38 19.46 20.93
CA PRO A 95 -17.51 19.97 19.56
C PRO A 95 -17.80 21.47 19.50
N GLU A 96 -18.71 21.94 20.36
CA GLU A 96 -19.12 23.34 20.44
C GLU A 96 -17.99 24.23 20.98
N VAL A 97 -17.22 23.73 21.95
CA VAL A 97 -16.03 24.43 22.48
C VAL A 97 -14.97 24.59 21.39
N VAL A 98 -14.67 23.51 20.64
CA VAL A 98 -13.72 23.56 19.52
C VAL A 98 -14.19 24.55 18.46
N GLN A 99 -15.48 24.53 18.11
CA GLN A 99 -16.05 25.47 17.13
C GLN A 99 -15.96 26.91 17.62
N TYR A 100 -16.24 27.17 18.90
CA TYR A 100 -16.17 28.51 19.49
C TYR A 100 -14.77 29.12 19.35
N TYR A 101 -13.74 28.39 19.79
CA TYR A 101 -12.36 28.87 19.67
C TYR A 101 -11.86 28.89 18.22
N ALA A 102 -12.37 28.02 17.35
CA ALA A 102 -12.09 28.11 15.92
C ALA A 102 -12.63 29.41 15.31
N VAL A 103 -13.86 29.84 15.66
CA VAL A 103 -14.42 31.13 15.22
C VAL A 103 -13.60 32.30 15.74
N GLU A 104 -13.16 32.24 17.01
CA GLU A 104 -12.31 33.29 17.59
C GLU A 104 -10.95 33.41 16.87
N ALA A 105 -10.33 32.28 16.54
CA ALA A 105 -9.02 32.23 15.92
C ALA A 105 -9.04 32.47 14.40
N LEU A 106 -10.01 31.91 13.68
CA LEU A 106 -10.05 31.83 12.22
C LEU A 106 -11.09 32.77 11.58
N GLY A 107 -12.06 33.29 12.37
CA GLY A 107 -13.26 33.94 11.85
C GLY A 107 -14.36 32.93 11.48
N GLU A 108 -15.56 33.40 11.17
CA GLU A 108 -16.71 32.54 10.82
C GLU A 108 -16.41 31.65 9.60
N GLU A 109 -15.95 32.25 8.50
CA GLU A 109 -15.63 31.52 7.26
C GLU A 109 -14.53 30.47 7.46
N GLY A 110 -13.45 30.81 8.17
CA GLY A 110 -12.36 29.86 8.43
C GLY A 110 -12.77 28.71 9.37
N ALA A 111 -13.67 28.98 10.32
CA ALA A 111 -14.17 27.97 11.25
C ALA A 111 -15.22 27.04 10.61
N GLU A 112 -15.95 27.48 9.59
CA GLU A 112 -16.82 26.61 8.79
C GLU A 112 -16.01 25.58 7.99
N GLU A 113 -14.80 25.95 7.58
CA GLU A 113 -13.86 25.07 6.88
C GLU A 113 -13.04 24.16 7.81
N LEU A 114 -13.39 24.09 9.09
CA LEU A 114 -12.85 23.07 9.98
C LEU A 114 -13.47 21.70 9.65
N GLY A 115 -12.66 20.65 9.60
CA GLY A 115 -13.14 19.30 9.34
C GLY A 115 -14.20 18.89 10.35
N THR A 116 -15.30 18.29 9.88
CA THR A 116 -16.48 17.95 10.72
C THR A 116 -16.16 17.07 11.95
N GLN A 117 -15.06 16.32 11.90
CA GLN A 117 -14.61 15.44 12.98
C GLN A 117 -13.32 15.93 13.65
N ALA A 118 -12.87 17.17 13.39
CA ALA A 118 -11.67 17.76 13.96
C ALA A 118 -11.65 17.74 15.48
N TRP A 119 -12.81 17.96 16.12
CA TRP A 119 -12.96 17.88 17.57
C TRP A 119 -12.58 16.50 18.15
N ARG A 120 -12.61 15.42 17.34
CA ARG A 120 -12.19 14.09 17.79
C ARG A 120 -10.68 13.98 17.97
N ASP A 121 -9.90 14.75 17.23
CA ASP A 121 -8.44 14.81 17.41
C ASP A 121 -8.12 15.48 18.76
N VAL A 122 -8.88 16.54 19.11
CA VAL A 122 -8.83 17.16 20.45
C VAL A 122 -9.27 16.17 21.54
N ALA A 123 -10.37 15.44 21.31
CA ALA A 123 -10.86 14.46 22.27
C ALA A 123 -9.86 13.31 22.51
N ALA A 124 -9.18 12.86 21.46
CA ALA A 124 -8.13 11.86 21.54
C ALA A 124 -6.92 12.38 22.33
N ALA A 125 -6.49 13.62 22.07
CA ALA A 125 -5.41 14.25 22.82
C ALA A 125 -5.75 14.39 24.31
N ILE A 126 -6.98 14.79 24.67
CA ILE A 126 -7.44 14.84 26.08
C ILE A 126 -7.49 13.45 26.71
N ALA A 127 -7.85 12.41 25.95
CA ALA A 127 -7.87 11.04 26.45
C ALA A 127 -6.45 10.50 26.72
N GLU A 128 -5.46 10.91 25.93
CA GLU A 128 -4.04 10.58 26.11
C GLU A 128 -3.38 11.40 27.24
N ASP A 129 -3.66 12.71 27.30
CA ASP A 129 -3.21 13.63 28.35
C ASP A 129 -4.40 14.37 29.00
N PRO A 130 -5.01 13.76 30.05
CA PRO A 130 -6.08 14.39 30.83
C PRO A 130 -5.72 15.76 31.43
N GLY A 131 -4.43 16.10 31.56
CA GLY A 131 -3.99 17.39 32.08
C GLY A 131 -4.28 18.55 31.15
N LEU A 132 -4.57 18.29 29.86
CA LEU A 132 -4.90 19.32 28.87
C LEU A 132 -6.10 20.18 29.27
N VAL A 133 -7.09 19.61 29.97
CA VAL A 133 -8.30 20.37 30.35
C VAL A 133 -8.03 21.49 31.38
N GLN A 134 -6.82 21.54 31.95
CA GLN A 134 -6.44 22.51 32.97
C GLN A 134 -5.60 23.67 32.42
N ARG A 135 -5.41 23.75 31.10
CA ARG A 135 -4.57 24.77 30.46
C ARG A 135 -5.07 25.12 29.07
N GLN A 136 -4.52 26.21 28.54
CA GLN A 136 -4.61 26.51 27.11
C GLN A 136 -3.68 25.57 26.32
N ALA A 137 -4.15 25.11 25.17
CA ALA A 137 -3.37 24.32 24.23
C ALA A 137 -3.75 24.66 22.78
N THR A 138 -2.75 24.74 21.91
CA THR A 138 -2.93 24.95 20.48
C THR A 138 -2.99 23.61 19.76
N PHE A 139 -3.99 23.44 18.90
CA PHE A 139 -4.16 22.26 18.07
C PHE A 139 -4.09 22.64 16.60
N TRP A 140 -3.41 21.81 15.82
CA TRP A 140 -3.53 21.80 14.37
C TRP A 140 -4.60 20.79 14.00
N LEU A 141 -5.72 21.28 13.48
CA LEU A 141 -6.93 20.51 13.28
C LEU A 141 -7.22 20.36 11.79
N PRO A 142 -7.69 19.20 11.32
CA PRO A 142 -7.87 18.95 9.90
C PRO A 142 -8.85 19.96 9.28
N ALA A 143 -8.46 20.54 8.16
CA ALA A 143 -9.34 21.36 7.33
C ALA A 143 -10.43 20.52 6.65
N SER A 144 -11.41 21.18 6.07
CA SER A 144 -12.37 20.59 5.15
C SER A 144 -11.65 20.08 3.89
N ALA A 145 -12.31 19.18 3.14
CA ALA A 145 -11.76 18.73 1.87
C ALA A 145 -11.71 19.87 0.83
N ASP A 146 -12.63 20.83 0.91
CA ASP A 146 -12.75 21.93 -0.04
C ASP A 146 -11.67 22.99 0.22
N LEU A 147 -11.42 23.36 1.47
CA LEU A 147 -10.32 24.26 1.84
C LEU A 147 -8.95 23.64 1.55
N ALA A 148 -8.78 22.34 1.82
CA ALA A 148 -7.55 21.63 1.48
C ALA A 148 -7.30 21.62 -0.03
N ALA A 149 -8.32 21.32 -0.84
CA ALA A 149 -8.21 21.43 -2.30
C ALA A 149 -7.88 22.86 -2.75
N GLY A 150 -8.49 23.87 -2.10
CA GLY A 150 -8.16 25.28 -2.32
C GLY A 150 -6.69 25.62 -2.02
N TYR A 151 -6.14 25.04 -0.95
CA TYR A 151 -4.74 25.21 -0.57
C TYR A 151 -3.78 24.60 -1.61
N ASP A 152 -4.14 23.47 -2.20
CA ASP A 152 -3.41 22.83 -3.30
C ASP A 152 -3.54 23.57 -4.66
N GLY A 153 -4.30 24.67 -4.71
CA GLY A 153 -4.58 25.42 -5.93
C GLY A 153 -5.66 24.79 -6.82
N GLU A 154 -6.41 23.83 -6.28
CA GLU A 154 -7.58 23.21 -6.90
C GLU A 154 -8.89 23.84 -6.34
N GLY A 155 -10.06 23.30 -6.68
CA GLY A 155 -11.33 23.75 -6.10
C GLY A 155 -11.86 25.10 -6.62
N SER A 156 -12.74 25.74 -5.82
CA SER A 156 -13.36 27.03 -6.14
C SER A 156 -12.41 28.21 -5.87
N GLN A 157 -12.61 29.33 -6.58
CA GLN A 157 -11.80 30.54 -6.37
C GLN A 157 -11.91 31.05 -4.93
N ASP A 158 -13.11 31.02 -4.35
CA ASP A 158 -13.36 31.46 -2.97
C ASP A 158 -12.50 30.65 -1.96
N MET A 159 -12.39 29.33 -2.15
CA MET A 159 -11.57 28.48 -1.28
C MET A 159 -10.08 28.73 -1.46
N GLN A 160 -9.62 29.01 -2.69
CA GLN A 160 -8.22 29.39 -2.94
C GLN A 160 -7.87 30.73 -2.27
N GLU A 161 -8.77 31.71 -2.36
CA GLU A 161 -8.60 33.01 -1.72
C GLU A 161 -8.59 32.89 -0.19
N LEU A 162 -9.53 32.15 0.39
CA LEU A 162 -9.58 31.87 1.82
C LEU A 162 -8.34 31.11 2.30
N ALA A 163 -7.94 30.04 1.62
CA ALA A 163 -6.75 29.27 1.94
C ALA A 163 -5.48 30.13 1.89
N SER A 164 -5.32 30.96 0.84
CA SER A 164 -4.18 31.87 0.73
C SER A 164 -4.15 32.91 1.87
N THR A 165 -5.33 33.39 2.28
CA THR A 165 -5.47 34.35 3.37
C THR A 165 -5.07 33.72 4.70
N LEU A 166 -5.63 32.55 5.03
CA LEU A 166 -5.33 31.83 6.27
C LEU A 166 -3.87 31.38 6.33
N ALA A 167 -3.31 30.91 5.21
CA ALA A 167 -1.90 30.54 5.11
C ALA A 167 -0.97 31.73 5.31
N SER A 168 -1.30 32.90 4.72
CA SER A 168 -0.51 34.13 4.90
C SER A 168 -0.50 34.63 6.36
N GLN A 169 -1.53 34.28 7.13
CA GLN A 169 -1.63 34.57 8.56
C GLN A 169 -0.92 33.53 9.44
N GLY A 170 -0.38 32.46 8.84
CA GLY A 170 0.23 31.33 9.54
C GLY A 170 -0.77 30.37 10.18
N LYS A 171 -2.07 30.45 9.83
CA LYS A 171 -3.14 29.67 10.45
C LYS A 171 -3.51 28.40 9.69
N LEU A 172 -3.00 28.21 8.48
CA LEU A 172 -3.22 27.04 7.63
C LEU A 172 -1.88 26.55 7.09
N ASP A 173 -1.57 25.27 7.30
CA ASP A 173 -0.35 24.65 6.79
C ASP A 173 -0.54 23.15 6.51
N GLU A 174 0.38 22.57 5.74
CA GLU A 174 0.48 21.14 5.47
C GLU A 174 1.33 20.45 6.55
N ASN A 175 0.67 19.80 7.49
CA ASN A 175 1.34 19.15 8.60
C ASN A 175 1.41 17.64 8.42
N PHE A 176 2.44 17.03 9.02
CA PHE A 176 2.60 15.59 9.03
C PHE A 176 1.52 14.92 9.89
N ASP A 177 0.75 14.05 9.27
CA ASP A 177 -0.38 13.37 9.87
C ASP A 177 0.01 11.98 10.38
N ALA A 178 0.54 11.92 11.61
CA ALA A 178 0.86 10.66 12.26
C ALA A 178 -0.40 9.76 12.45
N GLY A 179 -1.59 10.35 12.53
CA GLY A 179 -2.84 9.62 12.66
C GLY A 179 -3.22 8.82 11.40
N PHE A 180 -2.61 9.11 10.25
CA PHE A 180 -2.78 8.33 9.02
C PHE A 180 -2.51 6.82 9.24
N PHE A 181 -1.56 6.48 10.12
CA PHE A 181 -1.19 5.09 10.41
C PHE A 181 -2.20 4.37 11.31
N SER A 182 -3.03 5.09 12.07
CA SER A 182 -3.96 4.52 13.05
C SER A 182 -5.42 4.57 12.60
N ARG A 183 -5.79 5.56 11.77
CA ARG A 183 -7.15 5.70 11.24
C ARG A 183 -7.48 4.66 10.16
N ALA A 184 -8.76 4.37 10.02
CA ALA A 184 -9.29 3.48 8.99
C ALA A 184 -9.51 4.22 7.67
N ASP A 185 -9.98 3.50 6.65
CA ASP A 185 -10.40 4.11 5.39
C ASP A 185 -11.56 5.08 5.61
N ALA A 186 -11.52 6.21 4.89
CA ALA A 186 -12.53 7.26 4.91
C ALA A 186 -12.77 7.77 3.49
N THR A 187 -13.96 8.31 3.24
CA THR A 187 -14.30 8.96 1.96
C THR A 187 -13.79 10.40 1.89
N ASN A 188 -13.41 10.99 3.03
CA ASN A 188 -12.79 12.31 3.09
C ASN A 188 -11.24 12.15 3.10
N PRO A 189 -10.51 12.76 2.15
CA PRO A 189 -9.05 12.70 2.10
C PRO A 189 -8.37 13.18 3.39
N GLN A 190 -8.92 14.20 4.06
CA GLN A 190 -8.33 14.79 5.28
C GLN A 190 -8.47 13.90 6.53
N GLN A 191 -9.23 12.79 6.44
CA GLN A 191 -9.46 11.86 7.55
C GLN A 191 -9.04 10.42 7.21
N VAL A 192 -8.52 10.19 6.01
CA VAL A 192 -8.16 8.85 5.55
C VAL A 192 -7.00 8.28 6.40
N GLY A 193 -6.98 6.97 6.53
CA GLY A 193 -5.85 6.25 7.10
C GLY A 193 -5.63 4.90 6.43
N ILE A 194 -4.42 4.38 6.57
CA ILE A 194 -3.99 3.14 5.91
C ILE A 194 -4.33 1.88 6.72
N TRP A 195 -4.72 2.03 7.99
CA TRP A 195 -4.78 0.90 8.93
C TRP A 195 -5.78 -0.17 8.52
N GLY A 196 -6.94 0.23 7.99
CA GLY A 196 -7.97 -0.69 7.50
C GLY A 196 -7.47 -1.55 6.33
N ALA A 197 -6.93 -0.90 5.30
CA ALA A 197 -6.35 -1.57 4.13
C ALA A 197 -5.18 -2.48 4.52
N LEU A 198 -4.26 -1.99 5.37
CA LEU A 198 -3.09 -2.75 5.83
C LEU A 198 -3.50 -4.03 6.57
N LYS A 199 -4.41 -3.92 7.54
CA LYS A 199 -4.94 -5.09 8.27
C LYS A 199 -5.63 -6.07 7.32
N GLY A 200 -6.48 -5.56 6.43
CA GLY A 200 -7.18 -6.38 5.43
C GLY A 200 -6.21 -7.16 4.54
N SER A 201 -5.18 -6.50 4.02
CA SER A 201 -4.13 -7.12 3.21
C SER A 201 -3.33 -8.16 3.99
N ILE A 202 -2.89 -7.85 5.21
CA ILE A 202 -2.13 -8.79 6.05
C ILE A 202 -2.98 -10.05 6.34
N LEU A 203 -4.22 -9.89 6.77
CA LEU A 203 -5.14 -11.01 7.04
C LEU A 203 -5.37 -11.86 5.79
N THR A 204 -5.57 -11.21 4.64
CA THR A 204 -5.75 -11.88 3.35
C THR A 204 -4.52 -12.70 2.96
N MET A 205 -3.31 -12.14 3.13
CA MET A 205 -2.05 -12.83 2.87
C MET A 205 -1.83 -14.00 3.84
N ILE A 206 -2.15 -13.84 5.12
CA ILE A 206 -2.06 -14.92 6.11
C ILE A 206 -2.94 -16.10 5.70
N VAL A 207 -4.21 -15.85 5.37
CA VAL A 207 -5.12 -16.91 4.90
C VAL A 207 -4.59 -17.56 3.63
N THR A 208 -4.12 -16.75 2.67
CA THR A 208 -3.52 -17.25 1.42
C THR A 208 -2.36 -18.20 1.70
N LEU A 209 -1.42 -17.78 2.54
CA LEU A 209 -0.21 -18.54 2.87
C LEU A 209 -0.54 -19.81 3.64
N LEU A 210 -1.40 -19.72 4.67
CA LEU A 210 -1.80 -20.87 5.49
C LEU A 210 -2.46 -21.98 4.68
N LEU A 211 -3.13 -21.64 3.58
CA LEU A 211 -3.75 -22.63 2.69
C LEU A 211 -2.80 -23.05 1.58
N ALA A 212 -2.31 -22.12 0.78
CA ALA A 212 -1.58 -22.42 -0.45
C ALA A 212 -0.19 -23.01 -0.19
N PHE A 213 0.51 -22.56 0.84
CA PHE A 213 1.88 -23.00 1.12
C PHE A 213 1.95 -24.47 1.53
N PRO A 214 1.28 -24.93 2.61
CA PRO A 214 1.38 -26.34 3.00
C PRO A 214 0.83 -27.26 1.92
N ILE A 215 -0.32 -26.94 1.31
CA ILE A 215 -0.90 -27.76 0.24
C ILE A 215 0.05 -27.83 -0.96
N GLY A 216 0.60 -26.68 -1.39
CA GLY A 216 1.47 -26.60 -2.55
C GLY A 216 2.80 -27.33 -2.36
N VAL A 217 3.45 -27.15 -1.20
CA VAL A 217 4.72 -27.80 -0.87
C VAL A 217 4.53 -29.32 -0.71
N LEU A 218 3.49 -29.76 0.00
CA LEU A 218 3.21 -31.19 0.16
C LEU A 218 2.86 -31.86 -1.17
N ALA A 219 2.08 -31.18 -2.02
CA ALA A 219 1.79 -31.68 -3.37
C ALA A 219 3.05 -31.76 -4.23
N ALA A 220 3.95 -30.76 -4.17
CA ALA A 220 5.22 -30.80 -4.88
C ALA A 220 6.10 -31.96 -4.43
N LEU A 221 6.25 -32.14 -3.12
CA LEU A 221 7.05 -33.20 -2.52
C LEU A 221 6.47 -34.59 -2.83
N TYR A 222 5.17 -34.76 -2.73
CA TYR A 222 4.50 -36.01 -3.09
C TYR A 222 4.65 -36.32 -4.58
N LEU A 223 4.37 -35.36 -5.46
CA LEU A 223 4.44 -35.57 -6.92
C LEU A 223 5.86 -35.82 -7.41
N GLU A 224 6.88 -35.28 -6.74
CA GLU A 224 8.26 -35.42 -7.18
C GLU A 224 8.96 -36.65 -6.59
N GLU A 225 8.74 -36.95 -5.30
CA GLU A 225 9.51 -38.00 -4.61
C GLU A 225 8.74 -39.33 -4.50
N TYR A 226 7.41 -39.27 -4.38
CA TYR A 226 6.60 -40.45 -4.05
C TYR A 226 5.67 -40.91 -5.17
N ALA A 227 5.23 -40.02 -6.05
CA ALA A 227 4.18 -40.33 -7.01
C ALA A 227 4.68 -41.28 -8.13
N PRO A 228 4.03 -42.44 -8.33
CA PRO A 228 4.36 -43.31 -9.45
C PRO A 228 3.93 -42.67 -10.77
N LYS A 229 4.66 -42.94 -11.85
CA LYS A 229 4.29 -42.49 -13.21
C LYS A 229 3.09 -43.29 -13.71
N ASN A 230 1.91 -42.70 -13.62
CA ASN A 230 0.66 -43.29 -14.09
C ASN A 230 -0.30 -42.20 -14.59
N ARG A 231 -1.40 -42.63 -15.23
CA ARG A 231 -2.41 -41.71 -15.81
C ARG A 231 -3.06 -40.78 -14.76
N TRP A 232 -3.06 -41.16 -13.49
CA TRP A 232 -3.59 -40.32 -12.40
C TRP A 232 -2.63 -39.18 -12.07
N THR A 233 -1.34 -39.49 -11.92
CA THR A 233 -0.29 -38.47 -11.74
C THR A 233 -0.27 -37.52 -12.93
N ASP A 234 -0.36 -38.03 -14.16
CA ASP A 234 -0.42 -37.21 -15.38
C ASP A 234 -1.65 -36.26 -15.39
N LEU A 235 -2.81 -36.74 -14.93
CA LEU A 235 -4.03 -35.92 -14.83
C LEU A 235 -3.87 -34.79 -13.79
N ILE A 236 -3.24 -35.07 -12.65
CA ILE A 236 -2.98 -34.08 -11.61
C ILE A 236 -2.00 -33.02 -12.15
N GLU A 237 -0.92 -33.44 -12.81
CA GLU A 237 0.06 -32.53 -13.41
C GLU A 237 -0.59 -31.63 -14.48
N LEU A 238 -1.43 -32.21 -15.36
CA LEU A 238 -2.17 -31.44 -16.35
C LEU A 238 -3.11 -30.43 -15.69
N SER A 239 -3.80 -30.81 -14.61
CA SER A 239 -4.71 -29.93 -13.88
C SER A 239 -3.96 -28.75 -13.25
N ILE A 240 -2.79 -28.99 -12.64
CA ILE A 240 -1.94 -27.93 -12.07
C ILE A 240 -1.48 -26.96 -13.16
N ASN A 241 -0.99 -27.47 -14.29
CA ASN A 241 -0.55 -26.64 -15.41
C ASN A 241 -1.71 -25.83 -16.01
N ASN A 242 -2.89 -26.42 -16.14
CA ASN A 242 -4.08 -25.73 -16.61
C ASN A 242 -4.49 -24.62 -15.64
N LEU A 243 -4.52 -24.88 -14.33
CA LEU A 243 -4.80 -23.87 -13.29
C LEU A 243 -3.78 -22.72 -13.33
N ALA A 244 -2.49 -23.01 -13.54
CA ALA A 244 -1.46 -21.98 -13.66
C ALA A 244 -1.61 -21.07 -14.91
N ALA A 245 -2.30 -21.56 -15.95
CA ALA A 245 -2.56 -20.81 -17.17
C ALA A 245 -3.83 -19.96 -17.12
N VAL A 246 -4.67 -20.13 -16.09
CA VAL A 246 -5.93 -19.38 -15.96
C VAL A 246 -5.63 -17.92 -15.58
N PRO A 247 -6.21 -16.93 -16.29
CA PRO A 247 -6.08 -15.52 -15.92
C PRO A 247 -6.64 -15.21 -14.52
N SER A 248 -6.00 -14.30 -13.79
CA SER A 248 -6.37 -13.95 -12.41
C SER A 248 -7.83 -13.51 -12.24
N ILE A 249 -8.42 -12.83 -13.23
CA ILE A 249 -9.82 -12.38 -13.18
C ILE A 249 -10.81 -13.54 -13.08
N ILE A 250 -10.49 -14.69 -13.68
CA ILE A 250 -11.33 -15.89 -13.62
C ILE A 250 -11.32 -16.48 -12.22
N PHE A 251 -10.18 -16.46 -11.52
CA PHE A 251 -10.12 -16.85 -10.11
C PHE A 251 -10.98 -15.93 -9.24
N GLY A 252 -10.99 -14.62 -9.51
CA GLY A 252 -11.88 -13.68 -8.82
C GLY A 252 -13.38 -14.01 -8.98
N LEU A 253 -13.80 -14.31 -10.21
CA LEU A 253 -15.17 -14.75 -10.49
C LEU A 253 -15.51 -16.10 -9.86
N LEU A 254 -14.57 -17.05 -9.86
CA LEU A 254 -14.71 -18.34 -9.18
C LEU A 254 -14.89 -18.15 -7.66
N GLY A 255 -14.10 -17.27 -7.04
CA GLY A 255 -14.21 -16.95 -5.62
C GLY A 255 -15.58 -16.39 -5.26
N LEU A 256 -16.12 -15.49 -6.10
CA LEU A 256 -17.50 -15.01 -5.97
C LEU A 256 -18.53 -16.15 -6.13
N ALA A 257 -18.42 -16.96 -7.19
CA ALA A 257 -19.41 -17.98 -7.51
C ALA A 257 -19.40 -19.18 -6.54
N VAL A 258 -18.24 -19.55 -6.01
CA VAL A 258 -18.07 -20.73 -5.14
C VAL A 258 -18.06 -20.32 -3.68
N PHE A 259 -17.09 -19.49 -3.27
CA PHE A 259 -16.90 -19.20 -1.85
C PHE A 259 -18.01 -18.33 -1.27
N LEU A 260 -18.51 -17.32 -1.97
CA LEU A 260 -19.64 -16.52 -1.44
C LEU A 260 -20.99 -17.24 -1.54
N THR A 261 -21.12 -18.25 -2.40
CA THR A 261 -22.31 -19.12 -2.40
C THR A 261 -22.30 -20.05 -1.18
N ILE A 262 -21.14 -20.58 -0.79
CA ILE A 262 -20.99 -21.44 0.39
C ILE A 262 -20.98 -20.62 1.69
N PHE A 263 -20.36 -19.44 1.67
CA PHE A 263 -20.13 -18.56 2.82
C PHE A 263 -20.71 -17.15 2.58
N PRO A 264 -22.04 -17.00 2.48
CA PRO A 264 -22.67 -15.75 2.07
C PRO A 264 -22.46 -14.59 3.06
N SER A 265 -22.29 -14.88 4.35
CA SER A 265 -22.05 -13.87 5.39
C SER A 265 -20.64 -13.27 5.37
N TYR A 266 -19.70 -13.84 4.61
CA TYR A 266 -18.30 -13.41 4.57
C TYR A 266 -17.98 -12.52 3.35
N ARG A 267 -18.99 -11.89 2.75
CA ARG A 267 -18.76 -10.88 1.71
C ARG A 267 -17.84 -9.78 2.24
N SER A 268 -16.85 -9.40 1.42
CA SER A 268 -15.82 -8.40 1.77
C SER A 268 -14.92 -8.78 2.95
N ALA A 269 -14.89 -10.06 3.37
CA ALA A 269 -13.98 -10.52 4.40
C ALA A 269 -12.62 -10.96 3.81
N PRO A 270 -11.49 -10.68 4.49
CA PRO A 270 -10.15 -11.17 4.12
C PRO A 270 -10.08 -12.69 3.88
N LEU A 271 -10.94 -13.46 4.55
CA LEU A 271 -11.03 -14.91 4.40
C LEU A 271 -11.37 -15.34 2.97
N ILE A 272 -12.38 -14.73 2.34
CA ILE A 272 -12.82 -15.07 0.98
C ILE A 272 -11.76 -14.66 -0.04
N GLY A 273 -11.20 -13.46 0.12
CA GLY A 273 -10.08 -12.99 -0.70
C GLY A 273 -8.88 -13.93 -0.59
N GLY A 274 -8.52 -14.32 0.62
CA GLY A 274 -7.38 -15.19 0.89
C GLY A 274 -7.55 -16.61 0.34
N MET A 275 -8.75 -17.21 0.46
CA MET A 275 -9.04 -18.50 -0.18
C MET A 275 -8.96 -18.43 -1.70
N THR A 276 -9.44 -17.32 -2.29
CA THR A 276 -9.39 -17.10 -3.74
C THR A 276 -7.94 -16.96 -4.24
N LEU A 277 -7.15 -16.15 -3.55
CA LEU A 277 -5.72 -16.00 -3.83
C LEU A 277 -4.95 -17.30 -3.57
N ALA A 278 -5.38 -18.12 -2.60
CA ALA A 278 -4.75 -19.42 -2.35
C ALA A 278 -4.89 -20.35 -3.56
N LEU A 279 -6.09 -20.43 -4.16
CA LEU A 279 -6.33 -21.22 -5.36
C LEU A 279 -5.47 -20.74 -6.55
N MET A 280 -5.33 -19.42 -6.70
CA MET A 280 -4.49 -18.82 -7.75
C MET A 280 -2.99 -19.08 -7.51
N THR A 281 -2.54 -19.04 -6.25
CA THR A 281 -1.11 -19.11 -5.90
C THR A 281 -0.61 -20.55 -5.78
N MET A 282 -1.49 -21.50 -5.44
CA MET A 282 -1.13 -22.91 -5.24
C MET A 282 -0.39 -23.54 -6.43
N PRO A 283 -0.81 -23.41 -7.70
CA PRO A 283 -0.09 -23.99 -8.83
C PRO A 283 1.35 -23.47 -8.96
N VAL A 284 1.55 -22.18 -8.70
CA VAL A 284 2.88 -21.56 -8.74
C VAL A 284 3.79 -22.16 -7.68
N ILE A 285 3.28 -22.35 -6.45
CA ILE A 285 4.02 -22.99 -5.35
C ILE A 285 4.37 -24.44 -5.72
N VAL A 286 3.42 -25.20 -6.28
CA VAL A 286 3.67 -26.61 -6.66
C VAL A 286 4.77 -26.69 -7.74
N ILE A 287 4.68 -25.89 -8.80
CA ILE A 287 5.66 -25.90 -9.89
C ILE A 287 7.04 -25.47 -9.39
N ALA A 288 7.12 -24.39 -8.61
CA ALA A 288 8.37 -23.91 -8.04
C ALA A 288 8.99 -24.95 -7.09
N GLY A 289 8.18 -25.57 -6.22
CA GLY A 289 8.62 -26.61 -5.29
C GLY A 289 9.20 -27.83 -6.00
N ARG A 290 8.55 -28.31 -7.06
CA ARG A 290 9.06 -29.44 -7.86
C ARG A 290 10.39 -29.11 -8.53
N ASN A 291 10.52 -27.92 -9.11
CA ASN A 291 11.77 -27.49 -9.73
C ASN A 291 12.90 -27.37 -8.70
N ALA A 292 12.60 -26.92 -7.48
CA ALA A 292 13.57 -26.85 -6.39
C ALA A 292 14.05 -28.25 -5.96
N ILE A 293 13.14 -29.22 -5.81
CA ILE A 293 13.48 -30.61 -5.46
C ILE A 293 14.35 -31.24 -6.56
N LYS A 294 13.95 -31.10 -7.84
CA LYS A 294 14.72 -31.60 -9.00
C LYS A 294 16.13 -31.04 -9.11
N ALA A 295 16.37 -29.83 -8.58
CA ALA A 295 17.67 -29.18 -8.66
C ALA A 295 18.72 -29.77 -7.70
N VAL A 296 18.30 -30.58 -6.73
CA VAL A 296 19.21 -31.21 -5.76
C VAL A 296 19.96 -32.39 -6.41
N PRO A 297 21.31 -32.42 -6.41
CA PRO A 297 22.07 -33.52 -6.98
C PRO A 297 21.78 -34.87 -6.29
N PRO A 298 21.66 -35.98 -7.03
CA PRO A 298 21.42 -37.30 -6.45
C PRO A 298 22.45 -37.72 -5.40
N SER A 299 23.71 -37.32 -5.57
CA SER A 299 24.80 -37.65 -4.63
C SER A 299 24.61 -37.03 -3.23
N ILE A 300 23.88 -35.93 -3.12
CA ILE A 300 23.50 -35.32 -1.83
C ILE A 300 22.24 -35.99 -1.27
N ARG A 301 21.31 -36.35 -2.15
CA ARG A 301 20.04 -36.97 -1.78
C ARG A 301 20.21 -38.40 -1.25
N ASP A 302 21.06 -39.19 -1.87
CA ASP A 302 21.27 -40.60 -1.53
C ASP A 302 22.30 -40.79 -0.41
N GLY A 303 22.97 -39.71 0.02
CA GLY A 303 24.03 -39.71 1.05
C GLY A 303 23.58 -39.28 2.45
N ALA A 304 22.32 -38.85 2.61
CA ALA A 304 21.69 -38.49 3.88
C ALA A 304 20.68 -39.57 4.31
#